data_AF-A0A2S4K0M6-F1
#
_entry.id   AF-A0A2S4K0M6-F1
#
_cell.length_a   1.000
_cell.length_b   1.000
_cell.length_c   1.000
_cell.angle_alpha   90.00
_cell.angle_beta   90.00
_cell.angle_gamma   90.00
#
_symmetry.space_group_name_H-M   'P 1'
#
loop_
_entity.id
_entity.type
_entity.pdbx_description
1 polymer ?
#
loop_
_entity_poly.entity_id
_entity_poly.type
_entity_poly.pdbx_seq_one_letter_code
_entity_poly.pdbx_strand_id
1 'polypeptide(L)'
;MSFREVPLATVSGVASTNPAMLDWFARNTLVSILTTKSIQVEPNPGNREPILTEPEPGSFGNAVGLRNPGLAETVRELRALAPLRKDWPARCRLNISLAGGSAEEFALLARELAPSADMLELNFSCPHARGGYGAAIGSDPALVREYTAAVCAEAGSVPVYAKLTPDAPDPGRIARAAVEGGARGIVAINTADPQAYYEPHSGASILSNPLGGRGGKSGRWIRERARECVAGIRRALGPGIPLIGMGGVETREDVCALMSLGATTVGVGSVLARYHQRDWPELLRSLAGVPGAVFPPGKAAAGMAFTPFRVVHRKDLDDSLCEITLEGSLSYRAGQVCFLWLPGVGEKPFSPADADPLRFLVHRRGPFSRALGQVEAGDTVYLRGPYGEGLPRESSREVPRGALLIGAGSGTAVLPALARELTDRKIPLRVLVGLRRDDTETPLAGTFGAVLSGEDNLRIVRDEGEQARVLRHLEQEVGALGGAGGVSCYVVGPEPFMEAAAREAELAGIPPERIWLSLEQTMLCGVGLCGACQCGGNLTCMYGTFVTARQYREGVSP
;
A
#
# COMPACT_ATOMS: atom_id res chain seq x y z
N MET A 1 21.94 -3.32 -29.54
CA MET A 1 22.00 -1.85 -29.38
C MET A 1 22.27 -1.56 -27.90
N SER A 2 23.28 -0.74 -27.58
CA SER A 2 23.47 -0.27 -26.19
C SER A 2 22.53 0.92 -25.98
N PHE A 3 21.43 0.71 -25.27
CA PHE A 3 20.57 1.81 -24.83
C PHE A 3 21.29 2.52 -23.67
N ARG A 4 21.64 3.80 -23.83
CA ARG A 4 22.29 4.57 -22.74
C ARG A 4 21.35 4.71 -21.55
N GLU A 5 20.20 5.36 -21.75
CA GLU A 5 19.17 5.49 -20.74
C GLU A 5 17.79 5.18 -21.35
N VAL A 6 16.94 4.48 -20.62
CA VAL A 6 15.61 4.04 -21.08
C VAL A 6 14.53 4.74 -20.28
N PRO A 7 13.52 5.37 -20.93
CA PRO A 7 12.36 5.91 -20.23
C PRO A 7 11.60 4.81 -19.50
N LEU A 8 11.35 5.02 -18.21
CA LEU A 8 10.53 4.13 -17.40
C LEU A 8 9.13 4.70 -17.18
N ALA A 9 8.16 3.81 -16.95
CA ALA A 9 6.81 4.12 -16.54
C ALA A 9 6.43 3.36 -15.26
N THR A 10 5.61 3.96 -14.39
CA THR A 10 4.84 3.13 -13.43
C THR A 10 3.68 2.48 -14.18
N VAL A 11 3.20 1.36 -13.64
CA VAL A 11 2.07 0.61 -14.22
C VAL A 11 0.78 0.91 -13.48
N SER A 12 -0.35 0.94 -14.19
CA SER A 12 -1.65 1.19 -13.58
C SER A 12 -1.94 0.22 -12.44
N GLY A 13 -2.30 0.77 -11.28
CA GLY A 13 -2.69 0.00 -10.09
C GLY A 13 -1.53 -0.44 -9.17
N VAL A 14 -0.29 -0.02 -9.45
CA VAL A 14 0.87 -0.38 -8.62
C VAL A 14 1.64 0.85 -8.13
N ALA A 15 1.73 0.99 -6.81
CA ALA A 15 2.46 1.99 -6.03
C ALA A 15 2.03 3.47 -6.25
N SER A 16 1.83 3.91 -7.50
CA SER A 16 1.35 5.25 -7.87
C SER A 16 -0.18 5.34 -7.94
N THR A 17 -0.88 4.82 -6.92
CA THR A 17 -2.33 4.61 -6.96
C THR A 17 -3.18 5.75 -6.39
N ASN A 18 -2.55 6.77 -5.81
CA ASN A 18 -3.18 7.96 -5.25
C ASN A 18 -2.31 9.23 -5.52
N PRO A 19 -2.86 10.45 -5.37
CA PRO A 19 -2.15 11.69 -5.66
C PRO A 19 -0.82 11.87 -4.92
N ALA A 20 -0.78 11.56 -3.63
CA ALA A 20 0.43 11.70 -2.82
C ALA A 20 1.56 10.78 -3.31
N MET A 21 1.23 9.54 -3.68
CA MET A 21 2.22 8.64 -4.27
C MET A 21 2.65 9.09 -5.67
N LEU A 22 1.74 9.64 -6.49
CA LEU A 22 2.10 10.21 -7.79
C LEU A 22 3.12 11.35 -7.62
N ASP A 23 2.85 12.29 -6.72
CA ASP A 23 3.78 13.39 -6.42
C ASP A 23 5.12 12.88 -5.86
N TRP A 24 5.06 11.91 -4.95
CA TRP A 24 6.27 11.29 -4.39
C TRP A 24 7.13 10.65 -5.50
N PHE A 25 6.54 9.88 -6.42
CA PHE A 25 7.27 9.29 -7.54
C PHE A 25 7.87 10.37 -8.45
N ALA A 26 7.12 11.42 -8.76
CA ALA A 26 7.58 12.51 -9.63
C ALA A 26 8.81 13.23 -9.05
N ARG A 27 8.81 13.49 -7.73
CA ARG A 27 9.87 14.22 -7.03
C ARG A 27 11.08 13.38 -6.69
N ASN A 28 10.88 12.10 -6.38
CA ASN A 28 11.93 11.24 -5.82
C ASN A 28 12.51 10.24 -6.82
N THR A 29 11.95 10.10 -8.02
CA THR A 29 12.40 9.07 -9.00
C THR A 29 12.64 9.63 -10.40
N LEU A 30 13.23 8.81 -11.28
CA LEU A 30 13.47 9.17 -12.68
C LEU A 30 12.35 8.73 -13.64
N VAL A 31 11.23 8.22 -13.13
CA VAL A 31 10.12 7.75 -13.96
C VAL A 31 9.61 8.88 -14.87
N SER A 32 9.39 8.56 -16.15
CA SER A 32 8.95 9.51 -17.17
C SER A 32 7.43 9.51 -17.34
N ILE A 33 6.77 8.37 -17.08
CA ILE A 33 5.31 8.26 -17.19
C ILE A 33 4.76 7.71 -15.86
N LEU A 34 3.96 8.49 -15.17
CA LEU A 34 3.26 8.08 -13.96
C LEU A 34 1.83 7.71 -14.29
N THR A 35 1.48 6.45 -14.05
CA THR A 35 0.15 5.94 -14.36
C THR A 35 -0.69 5.84 -13.11
N THR A 36 -1.89 6.44 -13.15
CA THR A 36 -2.89 6.28 -12.08
C THR A 36 -3.37 4.84 -12.00
N LYS A 37 -4.08 4.48 -10.94
CA LYS A 37 -4.97 3.31 -11.03
C LYS A 37 -6.06 3.54 -12.09
N SER A 38 -6.64 2.45 -12.60
CA SER A 38 -7.76 2.56 -13.54
C SER A 38 -9.01 3.11 -12.84
N ILE A 39 -9.58 4.18 -13.39
CA ILE A 39 -10.70 4.94 -12.82
C ILE A 39 -12.00 4.53 -13.49
N GLN A 40 -13.04 4.33 -12.69
CA GLN A 40 -14.41 4.07 -13.12
C GLN A 40 -15.28 5.29 -12.82
N VAL A 41 -16.46 5.37 -13.45
CA VAL A 41 -17.41 6.44 -13.20
C VAL A 41 -17.84 6.42 -11.73
N GLU A 42 -18.37 5.27 -11.30
CA GLU A 42 -18.77 5.04 -9.92
C GLU A 42 -17.60 4.57 -9.05
N PRO A 43 -17.58 4.91 -7.75
CA PRO A 43 -16.62 4.38 -6.79
C PRO A 43 -16.65 2.84 -6.76
N ASN A 44 -15.49 2.22 -6.70
CA ASN A 44 -15.36 0.77 -6.61
C ASN A 44 -14.54 0.39 -5.36
N PRO A 45 -15.12 -0.29 -4.36
CA PRO A 45 -14.39 -0.70 -3.17
C PRO A 45 -13.37 -1.82 -3.43
N GLY A 46 -13.37 -2.43 -4.62
CA GLY A 46 -12.57 -3.58 -4.96
C GLY A 46 -12.96 -4.84 -4.21
N ASN A 47 -12.14 -5.89 -4.38
CA ASN A 47 -12.33 -7.14 -3.66
C ASN A 47 -11.92 -7.02 -2.19
N ARG A 48 -12.40 -7.96 -1.37
CA ARG A 48 -11.93 -8.13 0.02
C ARG A 48 -10.55 -8.81 0.04
N GLU A 49 -9.80 -8.55 1.09
CA GLU A 49 -8.47 -9.10 1.30
C GLU A 49 -8.51 -10.59 1.72
N PRO A 50 -7.52 -11.44 1.35
CA PRO A 50 -6.31 -11.12 0.61
C PRO A 50 -6.56 -10.80 -0.87
N ILE A 51 -5.93 -9.71 -1.35
CA ILE A 51 -6.00 -9.28 -2.75
C ILE A 51 -4.70 -9.53 -3.53
N LEU A 52 -3.66 -10.00 -2.85
CA LEU A 52 -2.34 -10.24 -3.40
C LEU A 52 -1.70 -11.43 -2.69
N THR A 53 -0.95 -12.25 -3.43
CA THR A 53 -0.10 -13.31 -2.91
C THR A 53 1.20 -13.39 -3.72
N GLU A 54 2.27 -13.88 -3.09
CA GLU A 54 3.57 -14.14 -3.71
C GLU A 54 3.94 -15.63 -3.50
N PRO A 55 3.44 -16.54 -4.35
CA PRO A 55 3.72 -17.98 -4.18
C PRO A 55 5.17 -18.35 -4.47
N GLU A 56 5.85 -17.58 -5.32
CA GLU A 56 7.28 -17.72 -5.61
C GLU A 56 7.94 -16.33 -5.58
N PRO A 57 9.21 -16.20 -5.15
CA PRO A 57 9.88 -14.89 -5.09
C PRO A 57 9.84 -14.12 -6.41
N GLY A 58 9.24 -12.93 -6.39
CA GLY A 58 9.08 -12.06 -7.56
C GLY A 58 7.93 -12.45 -8.49
N SER A 59 7.07 -13.39 -8.10
CA SER A 59 5.92 -13.86 -8.86
C SER A 59 4.64 -13.71 -8.05
N PHE A 60 3.69 -12.93 -8.57
CA PHE A 60 2.52 -12.52 -7.80
C PHE A 60 1.21 -12.90 -8.47
N GLY A 61 0.27 -13.42 -7.68
CA GLY A 61 -1.14 -13.54 -8.00
C GLY A 61 -1.92 -12.37 -7.40
N ASN A 62 -2.77 -11.70 -8.17
CA ASN A 62 -3.53 -10.56 -7.67
C ASN A 62 -5.01 -10.59 -8.07
N ALA A 63 -5.86 -10.10 -7.17
CA ALA A 63 -7.29 -9.94 -7.37
C ALA A 63 -7.78 -8.66 -6.69
N VAL A 64 -7.26 -7.50 -7.07
CA VAL A 64 -7.61 -6.20 -6.44
C VAL A 64 -9.06 -5.78 -6.68
N GLY A 65 -9.63 -6.15 -7.83
CA GLY A 65 -11.01 -5.82 -8.20
C GLY A 65 -11.23 -4.36 -8.60
N LEU A 66 -10.21 -3.69 -9.17
CA LEU A 66 -10.29 -2.30 -9.65
C LEU A 66 -10.65 -1.26 -8.56
N ARG A 67 -10.14 -1.43 -7.32
CA ARG A 67 -10.39 -0.50 -6.20
C ARG A 67 -10.10 0.95 -6.60
N ASN A 68 -11.16 1.75 -6.62
CA ASN A 68 -11.40 3.05 -7.23
C ASN A 68 -12.08 4.17 -6.40
N PRO A 69 -11.71 5.46 -6.32
CA PRO A 69 -12.60 6.39 -5.62
C PRO A 69 -13.78 6.85 -6.50
N GLY A 70 -13.81 6.47 -7.79
CA GLY A 70 -14.77 6.96 -8.77
C GLY A 70 -14.33 8.27 -9.42
N LEU A 71 -15.07 8.70 -10.44
CA LEU A 71 -14.72 9.85 -11.25
C LEU A 71 -14.77 11.17 -10.47
N ALA A 72 -15.84 11.40 -9.71
CA ALA A 72 -16.05 12.67 -9.00
C ALA A 72 -14.92 12.97 -8.01
N GLU A 73 -14.54 11.97 -7.20
CA GLU A 73 -13.44 12.09 -6.25
C GLU A 73 -12.09 12.22 -6.96
N THR A 74 -11.86 11.44 -8.03
CA THR A 74 -10.63 11.54 -8.83
C THR A 74 -10.44 12.95 -9.40
N VAL A 75 -11.50 13.58 -9.91
CA VAL A 75 -11.42 14.96 -10.42
C VAL A 75 -11.03 15.94 -9.31
N ARG A 76 -11.55 15.75 -8.08
CA ARG A 76 -11.17 16.57 -6.92
C ARG A 76 -9.70 16.39 -6.58
N GLU A 77 -9.26 15.13 -6.44
CA GLU A 77 -7.88 14.74 -6.15
C GLU A 77 -6.88 15.30 -7.19
N LEU A 78 -7.21 15.22 -8.48
CA LEU A 78 -6.34 15.71 -9.55
C LEU A 78 -6.26 17.24 -9.60
N ARG A 79 -7.34 17.94 -9.23
CA ARG A 79 -7.30 19.41 -9.08
C ARG A 79 -6.38 19.84 -7.96
N ALA A 80 -6.36 19.12 -6.84
CA ALA A 80 -5.43 19.36 -5.74
C ALA A 80 -3.98 19.04 -6.13
N LEU A 81 -3.78 18.02 -6.98
CA LEU A 81 -2.46 17.66 -7.51
C LEU A 81 -1.91 18.67 -8.54
N ALA A 82 -2.78 19.37 -9.28
CA ALA A 82 -2.39 20.29 -10.36
C ALA A 82 -1.35 21.36 -9.98
N PRO A 83 -1.43 22.08 -8.84
CA PRO A 83 -0.37 23.01 -8.42
C PRO A 83 0.97 22.31 -8.18
N LEU A 84 0.96 21.11 -7.57
CA LEU A 84 2.18 20.34 -7.28
C LEU A 84 2.89 19.87 -8.56
N ARG A 85 2.12 19.59 -9.62
CA ARG A 85 2.64 19.19 -10.93
C ARG A 85 3.52 20.24 -11.59
N LYS A 86 3.43 21.51 -11.20
CA LYS A 86 4.28 22.58 -11.74
C LYS A 86 5.75 22.41 -11.38
N ASP A 87 6.02 21.75 -10.24
CA ASP A 87 7.38 21.45 -9.78
C ASP A 87 7.88 20.08 -10.26
N TRP A 88 7.05 19.33 -10.98
CA TRP A 88 7.48 18.03 -11.49
C TRP A 88 8.57 18.21 -12.54
N PRO A 89 9.52 17.27 -12.64
CA PRO A 89 10.51 17.31 -13.70
C PRO A 89 9.84 17.38 -15.08
N ALA A 90 10.33 18.24 -15.96
CA ALA A 90 9.72 18.50 -17.28
C ALA A 90 9.58 17.25 -18.18
N ARG A 91 10.27 16.15 -17.87
CA ARG A 91 10.13 14.83 -18.54
C ARG A 91 8.92 14.02 -18.08
N CYS A 92 8.38 14.32 -16.89
CA CYS A 92 7.35 13.53 -16.23
C CYS A 92 5.99 13.82 -16.84
N ARG A 93 5.25 12.77 -17.18
CA ARG A 93 3.91 12.83 -17.76
C ARG A 93 2.93 12.04 -16.90
N LEU A 94 1.75 12.60 -16.68
CA LEU A 94 0.64 11.93 -16.01
C LEU A 94 -0.21 11.16 -17.04
N ASN A 95 -0.20 9.83 -16.91
CA ASN A 95 -1.07 8.92 -17.62
C ASN A 95 -2.27 8.55 -16.74
N ILE A 96 -3.48 8.88 -17.17
CA ILE A 96 -4.70 8.50 -16.44
C ILE A 96 -5.28 7.24 -17.07
N SER A 97 -5.29 6.16 -16.29
CA SER A 97 -5.86 4.88 -16.72
C SER A 97 -7.38 4.88 -16.51
N LEU A 98 -8.13 4.46 -17.52
CA LEU A 98 -9.59 4.43 -17.55
C LEU A 98 -10.08 2.99 -17.56
N ALA A 99 -11.17 2.72 -16.85
CA ALA A 99 -11.91 1.46 -16.91
C ALA A 99 -13.41 1.75 -16.94
N GLY A 100 -14.11 1.28 -17.98
CA GLY A 100 -15.56 1.38 -18.12
C GLY A 100 -16.18 0.03 -18.43
N GLY A 101 -17.49 -0.08 -18.19
CA GLY A 101 -18.32 -1.22 -18.58
C GLY A 101 -18.98 -1.06 -19.95
N SER A 102 -18.94 0.15 -20.55
CA SER A 102 -19.44 0.45 -21.89
C SER A 102 -18.63 1.57 -22.57
N ALA A 103 -18.81 1.75 -23.89
CA ALA A 103 -18.14 2.81 -24.65
C ALA A 103 -18.52 4.21 -24.13
N GLU A 104 -19.78 4.40 -23.71
CA GLU A 104 -20.28 5.66 -23.15
C GLU A 104 -19.63 5.99 -21.80
N GLU A 105 -19.43 5.00 -20.93
CA GLU A 105 -18.73 5.21 -19.66
C GLU A 105 -17.26 5.60 -19.91
N PHE A 106 -16.60 4.92 -20.84
CA PHE A 106 -15.24 5.27 -21.24
C PHE A 106 -15.14 6.68 -21.83
N ALA A 107 -16.09 7.06 -22.69
CA ALA A 107 -16.17 8.39 -23.28
C ALA A 107 -16.39 9.49 -22.22
N LEU A 108 -17.30 9.27 -21.26
CA LEU A 108 -17.52 10.16 -20.12
C LEU A 108 -16.24 10.33 -19.29
N LEU A 109 -15.57 9.23 -18.94
CA LEU A 109 -14.31 9.28 -18.20
C LEU A 109 -13.25 10.09 -18.94
N ALA A 110 -13.12 9.89 -20.26
CA ALA A 110 -12.17 10.60 -21.08
C ALA A 110 -12.44 12.11 -21.09
N ARG A 111 -13.70 12.53 -21.31
CA ARG A 111 -14.09 13.94 -21.31
C ARG A 111 -13.72 14.65 -20.01
N GLU A 112 -14.01 14.03 -18.86
CA GLU A 112 -13.83 14.66 -17.56
C GLU A 112 -12.37 14.62 -17.07
N LEU A 113 -11.59 13.61 -17.49
CA LEU A 113 -10.22 13.40 -17.00
C LEU A 113 -9.13 13.92 -17.97
N ALA A 114 -9.42 14.03 -19.28
CA ALA A 114 -8.48 14.60 -20.26
C ALA A 114 -7.92 15.96 -19.86
N PRO A 115 -8.69 16.93 -19.31
CA PRO A 115 -8.16 18.23 -18.90
C PRO A 115 -7.05 18.15 -17.82
N SER A 116 -6.99 17.05 -17.07
CA SER A 116 -5.98 16.81 -16.06
C SER A 116 -4.86 15.86 -16.52
N ALA A 117 -4.97 15.25 -17.70
CA ALA A 117 -4.05 14.22 -18.18
C ALA A 117 -3.02 14.77 -19.18
N ASP A 118 -1.81 14.21 -19.16
CA ASP A 118 -0.88 14.37 -20.29
C ASP A 118 -1.09 13.28 -21.35
N MET A 119 -1.67 12.15 -20.94
CA MET A 119 -2.08 11.04 -21.78
C MET A 119 -3.17 10.20 -21.08
N LEU A 120 -4.00 9.52 -21.86
CA LEU A 120 -5.01 8.59 -21.35
C LEU A 120 -4.66 7.16 -21.75
N GLU A 121 -4.97 6.20 -20.88
CA GLU A 121 -4.82 4.77 -21.15
C GLU A 121 -6.16 4.05 -20.97
N LEU A 122 -6.64 3.35 -22.00
CA LEU A 122 -7.83 2.49 -21.91
C LEU A 122 -7.40 1.12 -21.40
N ASN A 123 -7.84 0.76 -20.20
CA ASN A 123 -7.61 -0.56 -19.66
C ASN A 123 -8.76 -1.51 -20.03
N PHE A 124 -8.54 -2.37 -21.03
CA PHE A 124 -9.53 -3.34 -21.50
C PHE A 124 -9.68 -4.60 -20.61
N SER A 125 -9.09 -4.62 -19.40
CA SER A 125 -9.17 -5.79 -18.51
C SER A 125 -10.40 -5.81 -17.59
N CYS A 126 -11.43 -5.00 -17.82
CA CYS A 126 -12.57 -4.88 -16.91
C CYS A 126 -13.51 -6.09 -17.03
N PRO A 127 -13.62 -6.99 -16.02
CA PRO A 127 -14.49 -8.17 -16.09
C PRO A 127 -16.00 -7.84 -16.08
N HIS A 128 -16.39 -6.59 -15.77
CA HIS A 128 -17.77 -6.20 -15.48
C HIS A 128 -18.48 -5.46 -16.63
N ALA A 129 -17.97 -5.53 -17.87
CA ALA A 129 -18.75 -5.06 -19.02
C ALA A 129 -20.08 -5.83 -19.11
N ARG A 130 -21.18 -5.11 -19.37
CA ARG A 130 -22.54 -5.68 -19.42
C ARG A 130 -22.56 -6.97 -20.26
N GLY A 131 -23.15 -8.03 -19.71
CA GLY A 131 -23.38 -9.29 -20.43
C GLY A 131 -22.31 -10.38 -20.29
N GLY A 132 -21.36 -10.29 -19.36
CA GLY A 132 -20.34 -11.34 -19.16
C GLY A 132 -19.13 -11.26 -20.11
N TYR A 133 -18.96 -10.11 -20.79
CA TYR A 133 -17.95 -9.89 -21.83
C TYR A 133 -16.68 -9.18 -21.37
N GLY A 134 -16.43 -9.05 -20.07
CA GLY A 134 -15.34 -8.19 -19.62
C GLY A 134 -13.91 -8.61 -20.03
N ALA A 135 -13.62 -9.92 -20.06
CA ALA A 135 -12.40 -10.44 -20.70
C ALA A 135 -12.49 -10.49 -22.24
N ALA A 136 -13.71 -10.38 -22.78
CA ALA A 136 -13.99 -10.45 -24.20
C ALA A 136 -13.78 -9.11 -24.92
N ILE A 137 -13.97 -7.95 -24.27
CA ILE A 137 -13.70 -6.64 -24.91
C ILE A 137 -12.26 -6.57 -25.39
N GLY A 138 -11.29 -6.81 -24.51
CA GLY A 138 -9.86 -6.77 -24.85
C GLY A 138 -9.39 -7.86 -25.82
N SER A 139 -10.27 -8.80 -26.17
CA SER A 139 -10.00 -9.92 -27.07
C SER A 139 -10.81 -9.85 -28.37
N ASP A 140 -11.74 -8.89 -28.51
CA ASP A 140 -12.54 -8.64 -29.70
C ASP A 140 -12.04 -7.37 -30.42
N PRO A 141 -11.41 -7.50 -31.60
CA PRO A 141 -10.94 -6.35 -32.37
C PRO A 141 -12.01 -5.32 -32.68
N ALA A 142 -13.27 -5.72 -32.93
CA ALA A 142 -14.34 -4.78 -33.25
C ALA A 142 -14.69 -3.89 -32.06
N LEU A 143 -14.86 -4.50 -30.88
CA LEU A 143 -15.12 -3.78 -29.63
C LEU A 143 -13.93 -2.89 -29.24
N VAL A 144 -12.69 -3.39 -29.36
CA VAL A 144 -11.50 -2.56 -29.09
C VAL A 144 -11.48 -1.32 -29.98
N ARG A 145 -11.75 -1.46 -31.28
CA ARG A 145 -11.79 -0.32 -32.20
C ARG A 145 -12.88 0.67 -31.83
N GLU A 146 -14.09 0.18 -31.58
CA GLU A 146 -15.27 0.99 -31.21
C GLU A 146 -15.01 1.80 -29.94
N TYR A 147 -14.56 1.14 -28.87
CA TYR A 147 -14.35 1.78 -27.57
C TYR A 147 -13.19 2.77 -27.64
N THR A 148 -12.14 2.45 -28.38
CA THR A 148 -11.02 3.38 -28.59
C THR A 148 -11.51 4.63 -29.33
N ALA A 149 -12.32 4.47 -30.38
CA ALA A 149 -12.85 5.59 -31.16
C ALA A 149 -13.74 6.51 -30.30
N ALA A 150 -14.61 5.91 -29.47
CA ALA A 150 -15.46 6.65 -28.55
C ALA A 150 -14.64 7.50 -27.55
N VAL A 151 -13.54 6.95 -27.01
CA VAL A 151 -12.65 7.70 -26.12
C VAL A 151 -11.89 8.79 -26.86
N CYS A 152 -11.34 8.49 -28.03
CA CYS A 152 -10.58 9.46 -28.81
C CYS A 152 -11.43 10.67 -29.22
N ALA A 153 -12.73 10.48 -29.47
CA ALA A 153 -13.66 11.56 -29.77
C ALA A 153 -13.82 12.56 -28.60
N GLU A 154 -13.71 12.10 -27.35
CA GLU A 154 -13.88 12.93 -26.15
C GLU A 154 -12.54 13.40 -25.53
N ALA A 155 -11.41 12.80 -25.91
CA ALA A 155 -10.08 13.09 -25.33
C ALA A 155 -9.46 14.42 -25.80
N GLY A 156 -10.06 15.10 -26.78
CA GLY A 156 -9.54 16.33 -27.36
C GLY A 156 -8.17 16.13 -28.01
N SER A 157 -7.15 16.87 -27.54
CA SER A 157 -5.78 16.75 -28.03
C SER A 157 -4.91 15.76 -27.23
N VAL A 158 -5.44 15.22 -26.12
CA VAL A 158 -4.72 14.31 -25.24
C VAL A 158 -4.56 12.96 -25.94
N PRO A 159 -3.33 12.43 -26.10
CA PRO A 159 -3.11 11.18 -26.79
C PRO A 159 -3.66 10.00 -25.99
N VAL A 160 -4.37 9.13 -26.69
CA VAL A 160 -5.01 7.94 -26.13
C VAL A 160 -4.17 6.70 -26.43
N TYR A 161 -3.93 5.88 -25.41
CA TYR A 161 -3.21 4.61 -25.48
C TYR A 161 -4.14 3.46 -25.11
N ALA A 162 -3.97 2.30 -25.72
CA ALA A 162 -4.73 1.09 -25.38
C ALA A 162 -3.86 0.09 -24.60
N LYS A 163 -4.30 -0.31 -23.40
CA LYS A 163 -3.62 -1.33 -22.59
C LYS A 163 -4.22 -2.71 -22.82
N LEU A 164 -3.40 -3.59 -23.39
CA LEU A 164 -3.85 -4.87 -23.93
C LEU A 164 -3.63 -6.03 -22.95
N THR A 165 -4.57 -6.97 -22.99
CA THR A 165 -4.43 -8.25 -22.29
C THR A 165 -3.43 -9.16 -23.02
N PRO A 166 -2.57 -9.89 -22.29
CA PRO A 166 -1.72 -10.91 -22.89
C PRO A 166 -2.49 -12.17 -23.31
N ASP A 167 -3.74 -12.34 -22.87
CA ASP A 167 -4.51 -13.57 -23.08
C ASP A 167 -5.29 -13.57 -24.41
N ALA A 168 -5.23 -12.47 -25.17
CA ALA A 168 -5.82 -12.41 -26.50
C ALA A 168 -5.09 -13.40 -27.45
N PRO A 169 -5.82 -14.14 -28.31
CA PRO A 169 -5.21 -15.10 -29.24
C PRO A 169 -4.18 -14.47 -30.18
N ASP A 170 -4.45 -13.25 -30.65
CA ASP A 170 -3.52 -12.44 -31.47
C ASP A 170 -3.45 -11.01 -30.93
N PRO A 171 -2.50 -10.72 -30.03
CA PRO A 171 -2.30 -9.37 -29.49
C PRO A 171 -1.97 -8.33 -30.58
N GLY A 172 -1.34 -8.74 -31.68
CA GLY A 172 -1.02 -7.85 -32.80
C GLY A 172 -2.27 -7.38 -33.55
N ARG A 173 -3.23 -8.28 -33.76
CA ARG A 173 -4.55 -7.94 -34.35
C ARG A 173 -5.33 -6.97 -33.46
N ILE A 174 -5.34 -7.20 -32.15
CA ILE A 174 -6.00 -6.30 -31.18
C ILE A 174 -5.34 -4.92 -31.18
N ALA A 175 -4.00 -4.88 -31.17
CA ALA A 175 -3.27 -3.62 -31.23
C ALA A 175 -3.56 -2.82 -32.51
N ARG A 176 -3.67 -3.50 -33.67
CA ARG A 176 -4.03 -2.87 -34.93
C ARG A 176 -5.43 -2.26 -34.89
N ALA A 177 -6.39 -2.98 -34.32
CA ALA A 177 -7.75 -2.47 -34.13
C ALA A 177 -7.82 -1.25 -33.20
N ALA A 178 -7.02 -1.22 -32.13
CA ALA A 178 -6.92 -0.03 -31.28
C ALA A 178 -6.38 1.18 -32.07
N VAL A 179 -5.32 1.00 -32.86
CA VAL A 179 -4.76 2.08 -33.69
C VAL A 179 -5.75 2.54 -34.77
N GLU A 180 -6.49 1.62 -35.41
CA GLU A 180 -7.59 1.95 -36.33
C GLU A 180 -8.72 2.73 -35.66
N GLY A 181 -8.93 2.52 -34.36
CA GLY A 181 -9.85 3.29 -33.52
C GLY A 181 -9.29 4.64 -33.07
N GLY A 182 -8.08 5.02 -33.50
CA GLY A 182 -7.46 6.30 -33.18
C GLY A 182 -6.45 6.28 -32.03
N ALA A 183 -6.16 5.11 -31.42
CA ALA A 183 -5.12 5.03 -30.40
C ALA A 183 -3.77 5.49 -30.98
N ARG A 184 -3.11 6.42 -30.27
CA ARG A 184 -1.81 6.96 -30.64
C ARG A 184 -0.65 6.13 -30.09
N GLY A 185 -0.93 5.16 -29.23
CA GLY A 185 0.07 4.22 -28.73
C GLY A 185 -0.56 3.01 -28.04
N ILE A 186 0.29 2.05 -27.69
CA ILE A 186 -0.11 0.78 -27.07
C ILE A 186 0.63 0.59 -25.76
N VAL A 187 -0.03 -0.04 -24.80
CA VAL A 187 0.56 -0.50 -23.54
C VAL A 187 0.41 -2.02 -23.46
N ALA A 188 1.49 -2.74 -23.26
CA ALA A 188 1.49 -4.20 -23.23
C ALA A 188 2.51 -4.72 -22.21
N ILE A 189 2.19 -5.61 -21.27
CA ILE A 189 0.93 -6.34 -21.12
C ILE A 189 0.25 -6.07 -19.77
N ASN A 190 -1.03 -6.39 -19.70
CA ASN A 190 -1.72 -6.58 -18.43
C ASN A 190 -1.28 -7.90 -17.75
N THR A 191 -1.81 -8.18 -16.55
CA THR A 191 -1.60 -9.49 -15.89
C THR A 191 -2.24 -10.62 -16.70
N ALA A 192 -1.67 -11.83 -16.61
CA ALA A 192 -2.04 -12.97 -17.45
C ALA A 192 -2.70 -14.11 -16.67
N ASP A 193 -3.36 -15.03 -17.38
CA ASP A 193 -3.72 -16.38 -16.92
C ASP A 193 -4.25 -16.44 -15.47
N PRO A 194 -5.46 -15.93 -15.21
CA PRO A 194 -6.01 -15.91 -13.87
C PRO A 194 -6.19 -17.33 -13.33
N GLN A 195 -5.67 -17.62 -12.14
CA GLN A 195 -5.82 -18.95 -11.51
C GLN A 195 -6.02 -18.83 -10.01
N ALA A 196 -6.53 -19.89 -9.38
CA ALA A 196 -6.60 -19.97 -7.93
C ALA A 196 -5.20 -20.23 -7.36
N TYR A 197 -4.94 -19.68 -6.18
CA TYR A 197 -3.68 -19.88 -5.44
C TYR A 197 -4.03 -20.42 -4.07
N TYR A 198 -3.45 -21.56 -3.70
CA TYR A 198 -3.81 -22.28 -2.49
C TYR A 198 -2.73 -22.14 -1.44
N GLU A 199 -3.13 -21.92 -0.20
CA GLU A 199 -2.21 -21.95 0.94
C GLU A 199 -1.95 -23.42 1.33
N PRO A 200 -0.67 -23.87 1.40
CA PRO A 200 -0.34 -25.28 1.54
C PRO A 200 -0.86 -26.01 2.78
N HIS A 201 -1.03 -25.33 3.91
CA HIS A 201 -1.40 -25.97 5.17
C HIS A 201 -2.92 -26.10 5.33
N SER A 202 -3.67 -25.06 4.94
CA SER A 202 -5.13 -25.03 4.97
C SER A 202 -5.78 -25.70 3.76
N GLY A 203 -5.08 -25.76 2.63
CA GLY A 203 -5.63 -26.14 1.33
C GLY A 203 -6.64 -25.14 0.76
N ALA A 204 -6.84 -23.99 1.41
CA ALA A 204 -7.82 -22.99 1.01
C ALA A 204 -7.24 -22.00 0.00
N SER A 205 -8.11 -21.43 -0.85
CA SER A 205 -7.71 -20.35 -1.75
C SER A 205 -7.32 -19.10 -0.95
N ILE A 206 -6.17 -18.52 -1.28
CA ILE A 206 -5.63 -17.32 -0.64
C ILE A 206 -6.42 -16.08 -1.05
N LEU A 207 -6.63 -15.88 -2.36
CA LEU A 207 -7.26 -14.67 -2.85
C LEU A 207 -8.78 -14.70 -2.60
N SER A 208 -9.34 -13.57 -2.19
CA SER A 208 -10.76 -13.41 -1.87
C SER A 208 -11.47 -12.62 -2.94
N ASN A 209 -12.25 -13.28 -3.81
CA ASN A 209 -13.05 -12.61 -4.82
C ASN A 209 -14.22 -13.49 -5.32
N PRO A 210 -15.23 -12.91 -6.01
CA PRO A 210 -16.37 -13.67 -6.53
C PRO A 210 -16.03 -14.72 -7.61
N LEU A 211 -14.82 -14.69 -8.19
CA LEU A 211 -14.37 -15.62 -9.23
C LEU A 211 -13.66 -16.86 -8.65
N GLY A 212 -14.04 -17.28 -7.44
CA GLY A 212 -13.48 -18.45 -6.77
C GLY A 212 -12.02 -18.31 -6.37
N GLY A 213 -11.60 -17.08 -6.04
CA GLY A 213 -10.22 -16.80 -5.63
C GLY A 213 -9.20 -16.83 -6.78
N ARG A 214 -9.67 -16.77 -8.03
CA ARG A 214 -8.77 -16.64 -9.18
C ARG A 214 -8.18 -15.23 -9.28
N GLY A 215 -6.89 -15.13 -9.57
CA GLY A 215 -6.19 -13.86 -9.74
C GLY A 215 -5.12 -13.91 -10.83
N GLY A 216 -4.88 -12.76 -11.47
CA GLY A 216 -3.94 -12.63 -12.58
C GLY A 216 -2.48 -12.75 -12.13
N LYS A 217 -1.68 -13.46 -12.93
CA LYS A 217 -0.23 -13.63 -12.78
C LYS A 217 0.50 -12.36 -13.18
N SER A 218 1.53 -12.03 -12.41
CA SER A 218 2.44 -10.91 -12.68
C SER A 218 3.85 -11.22 -12.18
N GLY A 219 4.78 -10.28 -12.38
CA GLY A 219 6.17 -10.47 -12.02
C GLY A 219 6.85 -11.49 -12.94
N ARG A 220 7.76 -12.29 -12.39
CA ARG A 220 8.63 -13.19 -13.15
C ARG A 220 7.86 -14.17 -14.04
N TRP A 221 6.70 -14.66 -13.59
CA TRP A 221 5.87 -15.59 -14.38
C TRP A 221 5.46 -15.09 -15.77
N ILE A 222 5.27 -13.77 -15.94
CA ILE A 222 4.78 -13.22 -17.22
C ILE A 222 5.89 -12.60 -18.07
N ARG A 223 7.17 -12.74 -17.69
CA ARG A 223 8.31 -12.12 -18.39
C ARG A 223 8.37 -12.52 -19.85
N GLU A 224 8.38 -13.82 -20.14
CA GLU A 224 8.49 -14.31 -21.51
C GLU A 224 7.22 -13.99 -22.30
N ARG A 225 6.04 -14.10 -21.67
CA ARG A 225 4.78 -13.71 -22.31
C ARG A 225 4.76 -12.23 -22.70
N ALA A 226 5.28 -11.34 -21.85
CA ALA A 226 5.41 -9.92 -22.15
C ALA A 226 6.29 -9.68 -23.38
N ARG A 227 7.44 -10.37 -23.46
CA ARG A 227 8.37 -10.30 -24.59
C ARG A 227 7.70 -10.76 -25.89
N GLU A 228 7.01 -11.90 -25.87
CA GLU A 228 6.24 -12.41 -27.02
C GLU A 228 5.19 -11.40 -27.51
N CYS A 229 4.37 -10.87 -26.59
CA CYS A 229 3.32 -9.91 -26.92
C CYS A 229 3.91 -8.61 -27.50
N VAL A 230 4.94 -8.04 -26.86
CA VAL A 230 5.60 -6.82 -27.33
C VAL A 230 6.19 -7.02 -28.72
N ALA A 231 6.87 -8.14 -28.96
CA ALA A 231 7.43 -8.47 -30.27
C ALA A 231 6.33 -8.65 -31.33
N GLY A 232 5.24 -9.34 -31.00
CA GLY A 232 4.09 -9.55 -31.89
C GLY A 232 3.40 -8.25 -32.26
N ILE A 233 3.13 -7.39 -31.27
CA ILE A 233 2.53 -6.06 -31.47
C ILE A 233 3.44 -5.19 -32.33
N ARG A 234 4.75 -5.17 -32.05
CA ARG A 234 5.70 -4.38 -32.85
C ARG A 234 5.75 -4.86 -34.30
N ARG A 235 5.76 -6.18 -34.57
CA ARG A 235 5.68 -6.72 -35.94
C ARG A 235 4.39 -6.31 -36.63
N ALA A 236 3.27 -6.30 -35.91
CA ALA A 236 1.99 -5.91 -36.47
C ALA A 236 1.93 -4.41 -36.84
N LEU A 237 2.39 -3.53 -35.95
CA LEU A 237 2.23 -2.08 -36.10
C LEU A 237 3.38 -1.37 -36.83
N GLY A 238 4.53 -2.01 -36.98
CA GLY A 238 5.75 -1.35 -37.46
C GLY A 238 6.36 -0.41 -36.42
N PRO A 239 7.47 0.30 -36.71
CA PRO A 239 8.25 1.05 -35.70
C PRO A 239 7.63 2.40 -35.27
N GLY A 240 6.65 2.92 -36.02
CA GLY A 240 6.15 4.29 -35.83
C GLY A 240 5.21 4.51 -34.64
N ILE A 241 4.60 3.43 -34.10
CA ILE A 241 3.66 3.53 -32.97
C ILE A 241 4.42 3.41 -31.64
N PRO A 242 4.29 4.37 -30.70
CA PRO A 242 4.76 4.23 -29.33
C PRO A 242 4.21 2.97 -28.64
N LEU A 243 5.09 2.24 -27.96
CA LEU A 243 4.76 0.99 -27.29
C LEU A 243 5.37 0.97 -25.89
N ILE A 244 4.54 1.05 -24.86
CA ILE A 244 4.97 0.89 -23.47
C ILE A 244 4.96 -0.61 -23.15
N GLY A 245 6.13 -1.22 -23.10
CA GLY A 245 6.33 -2.64 -22.80
C GLY A 245 6.50 -2.91 -21.31
N MET A 246 5.84 -3.90 -20.73
CA MET A 246 5.91 -4.23 -19.31
C MET A 246 5.57 -5.69 -19.04
N GLY A 247 6.04 -6.19 -17.89
CA GLY A 247 5.79 -7.56 -17.42
C GLY A 247 7.10 -8.27 -17.08
N GLY A 248 7.27 -8.65 -15.81
CA GLY A 248 8.44 -9.41 -15.35
C GLY A 248 9.78 -8.67 -15.39
N VAL A 249 9.77 -7.34 -15.42
CA VAL A 249 10.99 -6.51 -15.38
C VAL A 249 11.58 -6.52 -13.97
N GLU A 250 12.75 -7.15 -13.81
CA GLU A 250 13.48 -7.16 -12.53
C GLU A 250 14.91 -6.64 -12.66
N THR A 251 15.47 -6.64 -13.87
CA THR A 251 16.87 -6.34 -14.16
C THR A 251 17.02 -5.36 -15.32
N ARG A 252 18.23 -4.83 -15.52
CA ARG A 252 18.55 -3.98 -16.67
C ARG A 252 18.43 -4.75 -17.99
N GLU A 253 18.78 -6.03 -17.96
CA GLU A 253 18.70 -6.95 -19.08
C GLU A 253 17.24 -7.10 -19.54
N ASP A 254 16.29 -7.18 -18.61
CA ASP A 254 14.86 -7.22 -18.94
C ASP A 254 14.38 -5.94 -19.63
N VAL A 255 14.82 -4.78 -19.15
CA VAL A 255 14.53 -3.49 -19.78
C VAL A 255 15.08 -3.47 -21.20
N CYS A 256 16.35 -3.84 -21.38
CA CYS A 256 17.00 -3.88 -22.70
C CYS A 256 16.35 -4.90 -23.65
N ALA A 257 15.87 -6.03 -23.13
CA ALA A 257 15.16 -7.04 -23.91
C ALA A 257 13.85 -6.46 -24.48
N LEU A 258 13.02 -5.83 -23.65
CA LEU A 258 11.77 -5.20 -24.12
C LEU A 258 12.03 -4.08 -25.14
N MET A 259 13.04 -3.24 -24.89
CA MET A 259 13.44 -2.18 -25.84
C MET A 259 13.92 -2.77 -27.17
N SER A 260 14.68 -3.86 -27.15
CA SER A 260 15.15 -4.55 -28.37
C SER A 260 14.02 -5.20 -29.17
N LEU A 261 12.93 -5.59 -28.50
CA LEU A 261 11.70 -6.09 -29.12
C LEU A 261 10.79 -4.96 -29.61
N GLY A 262 11.21 -3.70 -29.42
CA GLY A 262 10.57 -2.51 -29.93
C GLY A 262 9.66 -1.81 -28.95
N ALA A 263 9.76 -2.04 -27.64
CA ALA A 263 9.21 -1.08 -26.69
C ALA A 263 9.92 0.28 -26.84
N THR A 264 9.20 1.38 -26.61
CA THR A 264 9.75 2.75 -26.56
C THR A 264 9.92 3.24 -25.13
N THR A 265 9.14 2.66 -24.20
CA THR A 265 9.17 2.92 -22.76
C THR A 265 8.96 1.60 -22.04
N VAL A 266 9.57 1.40 -20.87
CA VAL A 266 9.40 0.17 -20.09
C VAL A 266 8.65 0.42 -18.78
N GLY A 267 7.55 -0.30 -18.57
CA GLY A 267 6.76 -0.25 -17.35
C GLY A 267 7.32 -1.13 -16.23
N VAL A 268 7.34 -0.61 -15.00
CA VAL A 268 7.87 -1.26 -13.81
C VAL A 268 6.77 -1.38 -12.75
N GLY A 269 6.57 -2.59 -12.22
CA GLY A 269 5.49 -2.91 -11.27
C GLY A 269 5.95 -3.83 -10.15
N SER A 270 5.77 -5.15 -10.32
CA SER A 270 5.97 -6.16 -9.27
C SER A 270 7.34 -6.14 -8.59
N VAL A 271 8.41 -5.73 -9.29
CA VAL A 271 9.75 -5.62 -8.70
C VAL A 271 9.80 -4.63 -7.53
N LEU A 272 8.93 -3.62 -7.49
CA LEU A 272 8.87 -2.65 -6.38
C LEU A 272 8.56 -3.32 -5.04
N ALA A 273 7.85 -4.46 -5.05
CA ALA A 273 7.60 -5.23 -3.83
C ALA A 273 8.88 -5.83 -3.25
N ARG A 274 9.91 -6.06 -4.07
CA ARG A 274 11.17 -6.71 -3.67
C ARG A 274 12.19 -5.77 -3.04
N TYR A 275 11.89 -4.47 -3.00
CA TYR A 275 12.78 -3.44 -2.49
C TYR A 275 12.02 -2.55 -1.52
N HIS A 276 12.70 -2.05 -0.49
CA HIS A 276 12.13 -1.06 0.40
C HIS A 276 11.88 0.24 -0.40
N GLN A 277 10.83 1.01 -0.08
CA GLN A 277 10.49 2.25 -0.78
C GLN A 277 11.67 3.25 -0.90
N ARG A 278 12.45 3.43 0.17
CA ARG A 278 13.70 4.21 0.18
C ARG A 278 14.69 3.85 -0.93
N ASP A 279 14.69 2.60 -1.40
CA ASP A 279 15.59 2.10 -2.43
C ASP A 279 15.00 2.22 -3.84
N TRP A 280 13.70 2.53 -3.98
CA TRP A 280 13.05 2.68 -5.28
C TRP A 280 13.73 3.70 -6.20
N PRO A 281 14.20 4.88 -5.72
CA PRO A 281 14.94 5.81 -6.57
C PRO A 281 16.16 5.17 -7.23
N GLU A 282 17.00 4.48 -6.45
CA GLU A 282 18.24 3.88 -6.93
C GLU A 282 17.98 2.61 -7.78
N LEU A 283 16.97 1.82 -7.40
CA LEU A 283 16.47 0.71 -8.22
C LEU A 283 16.04 1.19 -9.61
N LEU A 284 15.23 2.26 -9.68
CA LEU A 284 14.72 2.78 -10.95
C LEU A 284 15.83 3.43 -11.79
N ARG A 285 16.81 4.08 -11.16
CA ARG A 285 18.03 4.54 -11.84
C ARG A 285 18.82 3.38 -12.46
N SER A 286 18.98 2.29 -11.71
CA SER A 286 19.67 1.07 -12.16
C SER A 286 18.95 0.40 -13.33
N LEU A 287 17.63 0.23 -13.23
CA LEU A 287 16.80 -0.30 -14.33
C LEU A 287 16.86 0.59 -15.58
N ALA A 288 16.81 1.91 -15.40
CA ALA A 288 16.89 2.88 -16.48
C ALA A 288 18.27 2.92 -17.17
N GLY A 289 19.31 2.38 -16.54
CA GLY A 289 20.67 2.34 -17.07
C GLY A 289 21.47 3.62 -16.83
N VAL A 290 21.10 4.40 -15.81
CA VAL A 290 21.80 5.64 -15.47
C VAL A 290 23.26 5.33 -15.10
N PRO A 291 24.25 6.02 -15.69
CA PRO A 291 25.66 5.79 -15.37
C PRO A 291 25.94 5.89 -13.87
N GLY A 292 26.62 4.87 -13.34
CA GLY A 292 27.02 4.79 -11.92
C GLY A 292 25.91 4.33 -10.96
N ALA A 293 24.69 4.07 -11.45
CA ALA A 293 23.64 3.49 -10.61
C ALA A 293 23.94 2.01 -10.30
N VAL A 294 23.62 1.58 -9.07
CA VAL A 294 23.88 0.22 -8.58
C VAL A 294 22.60 -0.37 -8.02
N PHE A 295 22.31 -1.62 -8.37
CA PHE A 295 21.15 -2.30 -7.81
C PHE A 295 21.26 -2.35 -6.27
N PRO A 296 20.24 -1.87 -5.54
CA PRO A 296 20.23 -1.98 -4.09
C PRO A 296 20.23 -3.46 -3.67
N PRO A 297 20.60 -3.78 -2.41
CA PRO A 297 20.74 -5.17 -1.95
C PRO A 297 19.42 -5.97 -1.95
N GLY A 298 18.28 -5.34 -2.25
CA GLY A 298 16.96 -5.93 -2.13
C GLY A 298 16.51 -6.04 -0.68
N LYS A 299 15.22 -6.28 -0.45
CA LYS A 299 14.74 -6.61 0.89
C LYS A 299 14.97 -8.10 1.16
N ALA A 300 15.51 -8.44 2.32
CA ALA A 300 15.38 -9.79 2.88
C ALA A 300 13.89 -9.97 3.24
N ALA A 301 13.07 -10.37 2.27
CA ALA A 301 11.63 -10.29 2.40
C ALA A 301 11.11 -11.20 3.53
N ALA A 302 10.28 -10.65 4.43
CA ALA A 302 9.16 -11.43 4.95
C ALA A 302 8.28 -11.76 3.73
N GLY A 303 8.34 -13.00 3.26
CA GLY A 303 7.52 -13.46 2.14
C GLY A 303 6.03 -13.30 2.46
N MET A 304 5.19 -13.35 1.44
CA MET A 304 3.73 -13.33 1.63
C MET A 304 3.16 -14.69 2.05
N ALA A 305 4.01 -15.66 2.38
CA ALA A 305 3.61 -16.99 2.84
C ALA A 305 3.00 -16.92 4.24
N PHE A 306 1.92 -17.67 4.43
CA PHE A 306 1.28 -17.83 5.73
C PHE A 306 1.92 -18.99 6.50
N THR A 307 2.10 -18.79 7.80
CA THR A 307 2.50 -19.80 8.76
C THR A 307 1.30 -20.08 9.68
N PRO A 308 0.92 -21.36 9.90
CA PRO A 308 -0.17 -21.70 10.80
C PRO A 308 0.26 -21.58 12.27
N PHE A 309 -0.63 -21.05 13.10
CA PHE A 309 -0.48 -20.94 14.55
C PHE A 309 -1.73 -21.48 15.24
N ARG A 310 -1.55 -22.33 16.25
CA ARG A 310 -2.68 -22.80 17.08
C ARG A 310 -3.05 -21.75 18.10
N VAL A 311 -4.35 -21.54 18.28
CA VAL A 311 -4.87 -20.71 19.38
C VAL A 311 -4.74 -21.52 20.68
N VAL A 312 -3.98 -20.98 21.62
CA VAL A 312 -3.81 -21.58 22.97
C VAL A 312 -4.89 -21.09 23.90
N HIS A 313 -5.19 -19.79 23.84
CA HIS A 313 -6.14 -19.14 24.73
C HIS A 313 -6.82 -17.96 24.06
N ARG A 314 -8.09 -17.74 24.40
CA ARG A 314 -8.87 -16.59 23.95
C ARG A 314 -9.71 -16.05 25.12
N LYS A 315 -9.60 -14.74 25.38
CA LYS A 315 -10.22 -14.08 26.53
C LYS A 315 -10.98 -12.83 26.10
N ASP A 316 -12.24 -12.70 26.52
CA ASP A 316 -12.93 -11.41 26.41
C ASP A 316 -12.38 -10.45 27.45
N LEU A 317 -12.00 -9.27 26.99
CA LEU A 317 -11.67 -8.13 27.84
C LEU A 317 -12.92 -7.26 28.03
N ASP A 318 -13.72 -7.10 26.97
CA ASP A 318 -15.06 -6.52 26.96
C ASP A 318 -15.88 -7.03 25.76
N ASP A 319 -17.11 -6.54 25.58
CA ASP A 319 -18.01 -6.93 24.48
C ASP A 319 -17.39 -6.73 23.08
N SER A 320 -16.52 -5.73 22.95
CA SER A 320 -15.92 -5.28 21.71
C SER A 320 -14.46 -5.69 21.53
N LEU A 321 -13.79 -6.19 22.56
CA LEU A 321 -12.36 -6.48 22.59
C LEU A 321 -12.07 -7.86 23.20
N CYS A 322 -11.26 -8.65 22.51
CA CYS A 322 -10.66 -9.85 23.08
C CYS A 322 -9.15 -9.90 22.90
N GLU A 323 -8.52 -10.72 23.73
CA GLU A 323 -7.15 -11.17 23.58
C GLU A 323 -7.14 -12.58 22.98
N ILE A 324 -6.24 -12.82 22.03
CA ILE A 324 -5.95 -14.13 21.47
C ILE A 324 -4.47 -14.41 21.70
N THR A 325 -4.18 -15.56 22.28
CA THR A 325 -2.82 -16.08 22.48
C THR A 325 -2.59 -17.24 21.54
N LEU A 326 -1.52 -17.16 20.75
CA LEU A 326 -1.10 -18.16 19.79
C LEU A 326 0.07 -18.97 20.35
N GLU A 327 0.20 -20.22 19.90
CA GLU A 327 1.31 -21.09 20.25
C GLU A 327 2.64 -20.55 19.69
N GLY A 328 3.70 -20.60 20.49
CA GLY A 328 5.03 -20.15 20.08
C GLY A 328 5.23 -18.64 20.24
N SER A 329 6.25 -18.15 19.55
CA SER A 329 6.72 -16.77 19.68
C SER A 329 7.08 -16.16 18.32
N LEU A 330 7.12 -14.84 18.28
CA LEU A 330 7.52 -14.08 17.10
C LEU A 330 8.44 -12.94 17.53
N SER A 331 9.62 -12.85 16.91
CA SER A 331 10.44 -11.66 17.05
C SER A 331 9.84 -10.53 16.23
N TYR A 332 9.52 -9.41 16.89
CA TYR A 332 9.02 -8.21 16.24
C TYR A 332 9.56 -6.96 16.95
N ARG A 333 9.37 -5.80 16.33
CA ARG A 333 9.66 -4.48 16.87
C ARG A 333 8.38 -3.66 16.97
N ALA A 334 8.32 -2.72 17.91
CA ALA A 334 7.17 -1.84 18.03
C ALA A 334 6.93 -1.09 16.72
N GLY A 335 5.67 -1.02 16.28
CA GLY A 335 5.29 -0.43 14.99
C GLY A 335 5.35 -1.38 13.80
N GLN A 336 5.69 -2.66 13.99
CA GLN A 336 5.48 -3.69 13.00
C GLN A 336 4.07 -4.31 13.11
N VAL A 337 3.58 -4.84 11.99
CA VAL A 337 2.27 -5.51 11.93
C VAL A 337 2.38 -6.90 11.33
N CYS A 338 1.51 -7.81 11.76
CA CYS A 338 1.33 -9.12 11.16
C CYS A 338 -0.05 -9.18 10.49
N PHE A 339 -0.14 -9.81 9.33
CA PHE A 339 -1.45 -10.10 8.75
C PHE A 339 -1.93 -11.42 9.32
N LEU A 340 -3.07 -11.37 10.01
CA LEU A 340 -3.81 -12.55 10.43
C LEU A 340 -4.81 -12.91 9.34
N TRP A 341 -4.85 -14.19 8.98
CA TRP A 341 -5.72 -14.74 7.95
C TRP A 341 -6.53 -15.90 8.52
N LEU A 342 -7.80 -15.93 8.12
CA LEU A 342 -8.72 -17.02 8.38
C LEU A 342 -9.26 -17.49 7.03
N PRO A 343 -9.04 -18.78 6.67
CA PRO A 343 -9.55 -19.36 5.43
C PRO A 343 -11.02 -19.05 5.20
N GLY A 344 -11.35 -18.56 3.99
CA GLY A 344 -12.72 -18.20 3.60
C GLY A 344 -13.28 -16.90 4.20
N VAL A 345 -12.62 -16.30 5.19
CA VAL A 345 -13.06 -15.04 5.82
C VAL A 345 -12.28 -13.83 5.29
N GLY A 346 -10.95 -13.95 5.16
CA GLY A 346 -10.07 -12.91 4.66
C GLY A 346 -8.85 -12.67 5.54
N GLU A 347 -8.17 -11.53 5.37
CA GLU A 347 -7.04 -11.11 6.23
C GLU A 347 -7.16 -9.65 6.69
N LYS A 348 -6.54 -9.33 7.83
CA LYS A 348 -6.28 -7.95 8.26
C LYS A 348 -4.93 -7.82 9.00
N PRO A 349 -4.28 -6.65 8.93
CA PRO A 349 -3.09 -6.36 9.72
C PRO A 349 -3.44 -6.16 11.20
N PHE A 350 -2.63 -6.69 12.10
CA PHE A 350 -2.68 -6.46 13.55
C PHE A 350 -1.27 -6.24 14.08
N SER A 351 -1.14 -5.27 14.98
CA SER A 351 0.07 -5.06 15.76
C SER A 351 0.16 -6.17 16.84
N PRO A 352 1.28 -6.91 16.96
CA PRO A 352 1.46 -7.85 18.06
C PRO A 352 1.50 -7.12 19.41
N ALA A 353 0.75 -7.64 20.39
CA ALA A 353 0.74 -7.10 21.76
C ALA A 353 1.89 -7.68 22.60
N ASP A 354 2.26 -8.94 22.35
CA ASP A 354 3.40 -9.60 22.98
C ASP A 354 4.08 -10.61 22.06
N ALA A 355 5.35 -10.89 22.33
CA ALA A 355 6.21 -11.76 21.53
C ALA A 355 6.20 -13.21 22.01
N ASP A 356 6.14 -13.43 23.33
CA ASP A 356 6.24 -14.74 23.96
C ASP A 356 5.45 -14.79 25.28
N PRO A 357 4.29 -15.47 25.32
CA PRO A 357 3.63 -16.08 24.17
C PRO A 357 3.16 -15.03 23.17
N LEU A 358 3.03 -15.40 21.89
CA LEU A 358 2.55 -14.48 20.86
C LEU A 358 1.09 -14.08 21.12
N ARG A 359 0.85 -12.79 21.36
CA ARG A 359 -0.50 -12.27 21.70
C ARG A 359 -0.95 -11.16 20.78
N PHE A 360 -2.25 -11.17 20.49
CA PHE A 360 -2.94 -10.12 19.74
C PHE A 360 -4.18 -9.65 20.48
N LEU A 361 -4.43 -8.33 20.44
CA LEU A 361 -5.73 -7.77 20.81
C LEU A 361 -6.57 -7.55 19.56
N VAL A 362 -7.84 -7.97 19.63
CA VAL A 362 -8.76 -7.95 18.50
C VAL A 362 -10.01 -7.16 18.85
N HIS A 363 -10.15 -6.01 18.21
CA HIS A 363 -11.35 -5.20 18.29
C HIS A 363 -12.38 -5.63 17.24
N ARG A 364 -13.58 -6.02 17.68
CA ARG A 364 -14.66 -6.55 16.85
C ARG A 364 -15.39 -5.46 16.06
N ARG A 365 -14.73 -4.90 15.04
CA ARG A 365 -15.28 -3.81 14.22
C ARG A 365 -15.95 -4.33 12.94
N GLY A 366 -15.19 -5.06 12.13
CA GLY A 366 -15.63 -5.58 10.83
C GLY A 366 -15.80 -7.09 10.79
N PRO A 367 -16.28 -7.65 9.65
CA PRO A 367 -16.54 -9.09 9.52
C PRO A 367 -15.34 -9.97 9.87
N PHE A 368 -14.14 -9.60 9.41
CA PHE A 368 -12.92 -10.36 9.72
C PHE A 368 -12.60 -10.36 11.22
N SER A 369 -12.52 -9.18 11.85
CA SER A 369 -12.21 -9.07 13.29
C SER A 369 -13.28 -9.69 14.19
N ARG A 370 -14.54 -9.74 13.74
CA ARG A 370 -15.63 -10.42 14.46
C ARG A 370 -15.44 -11.94 14.42
N ALA A 371 -15.13 -12.49 13.25
CA ALA A 371 -14.81 -13.91 13.10
C ALA A 371 -13.54 -14.29 13.88
N LEU A 372 -12.48 -13.46 13.78
CA LEU A 372 -11.26 -13.66 14.56
C LEU A 372 -11.55 -13.62 16.07
N GLY A 373 -12.43 -12.74 16.55
CA GLY A 373 -12.81 -12.69 17.96
C GLY A 373 -13.68 -13.85 18.46
N GLN A 374 -14.09 -14.75 17.57
CA GLN A 374 -14.88 -15.96 17.83
C GLN A 374 -14.05 -17.25 17.78
N VAL A 375 -12.76 -17.18 17.44
CA VAL A 375 -11.89 -18.38 17.48
C VAL A 375 -11.77 -18.92 18.90
N GLU A 376 -11.64 -20.22 19.02
CA GLU A 376 -11.51 -20.96 20.27
C GLU A 376 -10.14 -21.63 20.40
N ALA A 377 -9.80 -22.08 21.60
CA ALA A 377 -8.58 -22.84 21.82
C ALA A 377 -8.59 -24.12 20.95
N GLY A 378 -7.49 -24.36 20.24
CA GLY A 378 -7.36 -25.45 19.27
C GLY A 378 -7.58 -25.04 17.81
N ASP A 379 -8.24 -23.90 17.55
CA ASP A 379 -8.37 -23.35 16.20
C ASP A 379 -7.01 -22.95 15.61
N THR A 380 -6.94 -22.85 14.28
CA THR A 380 -5.74 -22.41 13.56
C THR A 380 -5.96 -21.01 12.98
N VAL A 381 -5.07 -20.09 13.35
CA VAL A 381 -4.95 -18.77 12.73
C VAL A 381 -3.67 -18.74 11.91
N TYR A 382 -3.75 -18.15 10.71
CA TYR A 382 -2.61 -18.09 9.80
C TYR A 382 -1.99 -16.71 9.85
N LEU A 383 -0.67 -16.63 9.85
CA LEU A 383 0.07 -15.39 10.02
C LEU A 383 1.11 -15.20 8.90
N ARG A 384 1.20 -14.00 8.35
CA ARG A 384 2.34 -13.56 7.54
C ARG A 384 2.89 -12.23 8.08
N GLY A 385 4.21 -12.03 7.97
CA GLY A 385 4.92 -10.89 8.54
C GLY A 385 5.98 -11.32 9.58
N PRO A 386 6.46 -10.39 10.44
CA PRO A 386 6.02 -9.00 10.55
C PRO A 386 6.40 -8.14 9.33
N TYR A 387 5.61 -7.10 9.07
CA TYR A 387 5.84 -6.06 8.07
C TYR A 387 6.17 -4.72 8.75
N GLY A 388 6.87 -3.85 8.03
CA GLY A 388 7.47 -2.62 8.56
C GLY A 388 8.85 -2.87 9.16
N GLU A 389 9.65 -1.82 9.31
CA GLU A 389 10.94 -1.90 10.03
C GLU A 389 10.76 -1.75 11.55
N GLY A 390 9.55 -1.43 12.00
CA GLY A 390 9.23 -1.02 13.36
C GLY A 390 9.61 0.43 13.58
N LEU A 391 9.89 0.81 14.82
CA LEU A 391 10.38 2.15 15.10
C LEU A 391 11.68 2.42 14.35
N PRO A 392 11.84 3.59 13.72
CA PRO A 392 13.09 3.93 13.05
C PRO A 392 14.26 3.69 13.98
N ARG A 393 15.25 2.91 13.52
CA ARG A 393 16.57 2.99 14.14
C ARG A 393 17.02 4.41 13.88
N GLU A 394 17.30 5.19 14.91
CA GLU A 394 17.82 6.55 14.78
C GLU A 394 19.26 6.48 14.27
N SER A 395 19.41 6.03 13.03
CA SER A 395 20.66 6.01 12.31
C SER A 395 20.91 7.44 11.85
N SER A 396 21.78 8.13 12.60
CA SER A 396 22.32 9.48 12.39
C SER A 396 21.47 10.66 12.89
N ARG A 397 21.74 11.05 14.16
CA ARG A 397 21.30 12.25 14.92
C ARG A 397 19.81 12.21 15.31
N GLU A 398 19.36 11.95 16.53
CA GLU A 398 19.91 11.93 17.90
C GLU A 398 19.02 10.95 18.69
N VAL A 399 19.60 10.07 19.49
CA VAL A 399 18.83 9.23 20.43
C VAL A 399 18.08 10.14 21.41
N PRO A 400 16.77 9.93 21.67
CA PRO A 400 16.01 10.81 22.53
C PRO A 400 16.57 10.74 23.94
N ARG A 401 16.68 11.90 24.57
CA ARG A 401 17.07 12.01 25.98
C ARG A 401 15.99 11.52 26.93
N GLY A 402 14.74 11.46 26.44
CA GLY A 402 13.59 10.91 27.14
C GLY A 402 12.46 10.65 26.14
N ALA A 403 11.55 9.76 26.51
CA ALA A 403 10.41 9.42 25.68
C ALA A 403 9.10 9.51 26.47
N LEU A 404 8.13 10.19 25.87
CA LEU A 404 6.76 10.32 26.38
C LEU A 404 5.86 9.41 25.56
N LEU A 405 5.25 8.40 26.19
CA LEU A 405 4.29 7.51 25.54
C LEU A 405 2.89 7.96 25.94
N ILE A 406 2.01 8.13 24.96
CA ILE A 406 0.65 8.58 25.16
C ILE A 406 -0.29 7.57 24.49
N GLY A 407 -1.21 7.01 25.26
CA GLY A 407 -2.15 6.01 24.79
C GLY A 407 -3.59 6.39 25.09
N ALA A 408 -4.50 6.10 24.16
CA ALA A 408 -5.93 6.06 24.43
C ALA A 408 -6.62 4.94 23.65
N GLY A 409 -7.71 4.42 24.23
CA GLY A 409 -8.49 3.33 23.65
C GLY A 409 -7.66 2.05 23.46
N SER A 410 -8.05 1.22 22.51
CA SER A 410 -7.46 -0.11 22.31
C SER A 410 -6.00 -0.10 21.87
N GLY A 411 -5.53 1.00 21.28
CA GLY A 411 -4.13 1.16 20.89
C GLY A 411 -3.17 1.21 22.08
N THR A 412 -3.67 1.46 23.29
CA THR A 412 -2.85 1.37 24.52
C THR A 412 -2.16 0.02 24.70
N ALA A 413 -2.71 -1.06 24.13
CA ALA A 413 -2.16 -2.39 24.26
C ALA A 413 -0.84 -2.63 23.52
N VAL A 414 -0.48 -1.78 22.56
CA VAL A 414 0.83 -1.86 21.89
C VAL A 414 1.92 -1.07 22.60
N LEU A 415 1.54 -0.18 23.53
CA LEU A 415 2.50 0.63 24.28
C LEU A 415 3.45 -0.16 25.18
N PRO A 416 3.08 -1.29 25.82
CA PRO A 416 4.02 -2.09 26.59
C PRO A 416 5.19 -2.64 25.75
N ALA A 417 4.95 -3.05 24.51
CA ALA A 417 6.01 -3.48 23.60
C ALA A 417 6.95 -2.33 23.25
N LEU A 418 6.38 -1.15 22.99
CA LEU A 418 7.14 0.09 22.78
C LEU A 418 7.97 0.48 24.00
N ALA A 419 7.36 0.47 25.19
CA ALA A 419 8.03 0.80 26.44
C ALA A 419 9.19 -0.17 26.71
N ARG A 420 9.03 -1.48 26.48
CA ARG A 420 10.13 -2.46 26.57
C ARG A 420 11.28 -2.10 25.62
N GLU A 421 10.99 -1.87 24.34
CA GLU A 421 12.02 -1.52 23.34
C GLU A 421 12.81 -0.24 23.71
N LEU A 422 12.15 0.76 24.30
CA LEU A 422 12.81 2.00 24.73
C LEU A 422 13.55 1.86 26.08
N THR A 423 13.03 1.07 27.01
CA THR A 423 13.70 0.73 28.27
C THR A 423 14.99 -0.05 28.02
N ASP A 424 14.96 -1.03 27.09
CA ASP A 424 16.14 -1.80 26.69
C ASP A 424 17.24 -0.91 26.09
N ARG A 425 16.83 0.21 25.47
CA ARG A 425 17.71 1.27 24.96
C ARG A 425 18.15 2.26 26.03
N LYS A 426 17.73 2.08 27.29
CA LYS A 426 18.03 2.95 28.45
C LYS A 426 17.51 4.38 28.28
N ILE A 427 16.40 4.55 27.58
CA ILE A 427 15.74 5.85 27.41
C ILE A 427 14.79 6.07 28.60
N PRO A 428 14.89 7.19 29.35
CA PRO A 428 13.92 7.54 30.39
C PRO A 428 12.50 7.66 29.82
N LEU A 429 11.51 7.07 30.51
CA LEU A 429 10.14 7.00 30.02
C LEU A 429 9.15 7.66 30.98
N ARG A 430 8.16 8.35 30.40
CA ARG A 430 6.90 8.72 31.06
C ARG A 430 5.75 8.22 30.21
N VAL A 431 4.71 7.67 30.84
CA VAL A 431 3.56 7.07 30.15
C VAL A 431 2.26 7.73 30.61
N LEU A 432 1.49 8.22 29.66
CA LEU A 432 0.16 8.78 29.83
C LEU A 432 -0.87 7.87 29.17
N VAL A 433 -1.87 7.42 29.93
CA VAL A 433 -2.97 6.59 29.38
C VAL A 433 -4.32 7.23 29.70
N GLY A 434 -5.06 7.55 28.65
CA GLY A 434 -6.45 8.01 28.72
C GLY A 434 -7.43 6.84 28.64
N LEU A 435 -8.38 6.79 29.58
CA LEU A 435 -9.47 5.80 29.61
C LEU A 435 -10.81 6.48 29.47
N ARG A 436 -11.79 5.82 28.83
CA ARG A 436 -13.18 6.29 28.89
C ARG A 436 -13.72 6.11 30.30
N ARG A 437 -14.78 6.86 30.62
CA ARG A 437 -15.44 6.84 31.93
C ARG A 437 -15.68 5.41 32.46
N ASP A 438 -16.19 4.54 31.61
CA ASP A 438 -16.66 3.20 31.98
C ASP A 438 -15.62 2.09 31.72
N ASP A 439 -14.41 2.41 31.24
CA ASP A 439 -13.38 1.41 30.94
C ASP A 439 -12.76 0.85 32.23
N THR A 440 -12.42 -0.43 32.29
CA THR A 440 -11.76 -1.01 33.48
C THR A 440 -10.24 -0.76 33.47
N GLU A 441 -9.67 -0.37 34.61
CA GLU A 441 -8.21 -0.11 34.76
C GLU A 441 -7.36 -1.39 34.77
N THR A 442 -7.98 -2.51 35.15
CA THR A 442 -7.31 -3.72 35.63
C THR A 442 -6.38 -4.42 34.61
N PRO A 443 -6.61 -4.38 33.28
CA PRO A 443 -5.68 -4.99 32.32
C PRO A 443 -4.38 -4.18 32.09
N LEU A 444 -4.38 -2.87 32.36
CA LEU A 444 -3.28 -1.98 31.93
C LEU A 444 -2.21 -1.81 33.01
N ALA A 445 -2.60 -1.60 34.26
CA ALA A 445 -1.65 -1.40 35.37
C ALA A 445 -0.70 -2.60 35.56
N GLY A 446 -1.22 -3.84 35.48
CA GLY A 446 -0.40 -5.05 35.57
C GLY A 446 0.54 -5.24 34.37
N THR A 447 0.11 -4.83 33.17
CA THR A 447 0.91 -4.97 31.94
C THR A 447 2.05 -3.93 31.88
N PHE A 448 1.82 -2.71 32.37
CA PHE A 448 2.86 -1.69 32.47
C PHE A 448 3.76 -1.86 33.71
N GLY A 449 3.24 -2.38 34.82
CA GLY A 449 4.01 -2.62 36.04
C GLY A 449 5.16 -3.61 35.86
N ALA A 450 5.08 -4.51 34.88
CA ALA A 450 6.17 -5.41 34.50
C ALA A 450 7.25 -4.77 33.60
N VAL A 451 6.96 -3.61 33.00
CA VAL A 451 7.79 -2.97 31.95
C VAL A 451 8.42 -1.66 32.44
N LEU A 452 7.73 -0.92 33.30
CA LEU A 452 8.20 0.35 33.84
C LEU A 452 8.89 0.11 35.19
N SER A 453 10.15 0.54 35.31
CA SER A 453 10.87 0.55 36.58
C SER A 453 10.34 1.68 37.47
N GLY A 454 9.24 1.41 38.18
CA GLY A 454 8.61 2.32 39.14
C GLY A 454 7.21 2.79 38.72
N GLU A 455 6.27 2.73 39.67
CA GLU A 455 4.87 3.14 39.47
C GLU A 455 4.72 4.63 39.10
N ASP A 456 5.66 5.48 39.52
CA ASP A 456 5.62 6.93 39.27
C ASP A 456 5.71 7.31 37.79
N ASN A 457 6.16 6.40 36.91
CA ASN A 457 6.33 6.64 35.47
C ASN A 457 5.08 6.38 34.63
N LEU A 458 3.98 5.92 35.26
CA LEU A 458 2.69 5.71 34.61
C LEU A 458 1.64 6.62 35.24
N ARG A 459 0.90 7.34 34.40
CA ARG A 459 -0.27 8.10 34.80
C ARG A 459 -1.47 7.72 33.96
N ILE A 460 -2.47 7.15 34.61
CA ILE A 460 -3.76 6.78 34.02
C ILE A 460 -4.78 7.85 34.40
N VAL A 461 -5.51 8.39 33.42
CA VAL A 461 -6.53 9.43 33.62
C VAL A 461 -7.81 9.03 32.91
N ARG A 462 -8.93 9.11 33.61
CA ARG A 462 -10.26 8.85 33.07
C ARG A 462 -10.90 10.11 32.51
N ASP A 463 -11.65 9.95 31.44
CA ASP A 463 -12.54 10.98 30.91
C ASP A 463 -13.75 11.15 31.84
N GLU A 464 -13.88 12.34 32.45
CA GLU A 464 -14.99 12.69 33.36
C GLU A 464 -15.89 13.77 32.72
N GLY A 465 -16.42 13.48 31.52
CA GLY A 465 -17.21 14.44 30.74
C GLY A 465 -16.37 15.38 29.87
N GLU A 466 -15.05 15.26 29.95
CA GLU A 466 -14.08 15.91 29.07
C GLU A 466 -13.28 14.83 28.36
N GLN A 467 -13.27 14.86 27.03
CA GLN A 467 -12.52 13.93 26.21
C GLN A 467 -11.02 14.23 26.26
N ALA A 468 -10.20 13.17 26.28
CA ALA A 468 -8.74 13.28 26.23
C ALA A 468 -8.14 14.06 27.42
N ARG A 469 -8.80 14.03 28.59
CA ARG A 469 -8.37 14.76 29.79
C ARG A 469 -6.93 14.46 30.21
N VAL A 470 -6.46 13.25 29.90
CA VAL A 470 -5.06 12.83 30.13
C VAL A 470 -4.03 13.81 29.56
N LEU A 471 -4.35 14.50 28.46
CA LEU A 471 -3.42 15.41 27.78
C LEU A 471 -3.08 16.66 28.60
N ARG A 472 -3.91 17.05 29.59
CA ARG A 472 -3.61 18.15 30.53
C ARG A 472 -2.33 17.94 31.34
N HIS A 473 -1.89 16.69 31.45
CA HIS A 473 -0.69 16.32 32.20
C HIS A 473 0.57 16.32 31.34
N LEU A 474 0.45 16.51 30.02
CA LEU A 474 1.56 16.38 29.08
C LEU A 474 2.75 17.29 29.45
N GLU A 475 2.49 18.57 29.68
CA GLU A 475 3.54 19.55 30.02
C GLU A 475 4.30 19.16 31.30
N GLN A 476 3.58 18.67 32.30
CA GLN A 476 4.17 18.19 33.55
C GLN A 476 5.08 16.98 33.32
N GLU A 477 4.67 16.02 32.48
CA GLU A 477 5.49 14.84 32.16
C GLU A 477 6.74 15.21 31.34
N VAL A 478 6.61 16.16 30.41
CA VAL A 478 7.76 16.70 29.67
C VAL A 478 8.73 17.40 30.63
N GLY A 479 8.23 18.14 31.61
CA GLY A 479 9.02 18.72 32.69
C GLY A 479 9.77 17.66 33.50
N ALA A 480 9.12 16.54 33.84
CA ALA A 480 9.73 15.43 34.56
C ALA A 480 10.87 14.73 33.77
N LEU A 481 10.86 14.84 32.44
CA LEU A 481 11.94 14.38 31.55
C LEU A 481 13.10 15.39 31.41
N GLY A 482 13.05 16.53 32.12
CA GLY A 482 14.06 17.58 32.02
C GLY A 482 13.77 18.62 30.92
N GLY A 483 12.52 18.70 30.45
CA GLY A 483 12.07 19.62 29.41
C GLY A 483 12.03 19.00 28.00
N ALA A 484 11.50 19.73 27.03
CA ALA A 484 11.27 19.21 25.66
C ALA A 484 12.54 18.95 24.85
N GLY A 485 13.69 19.48 25.27
CA GLY A 485 14.96 19.39 24.56
C GLY A 485 15.44 17.95 24.38
N GLY A 486 15.23 17.38 23.19
CA GLY A 486 15.64 16.01 22.87
C GLY A 486 14.64 14.94 23.34
N VAL A 487 13.42 15.31 23.73
CA VAL A 487 12.34 14.36 24.04
C VAL A 487 11.61 13.95 22.77
N SER A 488 11.26 12.67 22.66
CA SER A 488 10.35 12.17 21.61
C SER A 488 9.02 11.74 22.22
N CYS A 489 7.93 12.13 21.58
CA CYS A 489 6.58 11.76 21.97
C CYS A 489 6.07 10.66 21.04
N TYR A 490 5.47 9.59 21.59
CA TYR A 490 4.90 8.48 20.85
C TYR A 490 3.44 8.34 21.23
N VAL A 491 2.55 8.56 20.27
CA VAL A 491 1.11 8.60 20.50
C VAL A 491 0.43 7.44 19.79
N VAL A 492 -0.43 6.74 20.53
CA VAL A 492 -1.26 5.68 19.99
C VAL A 492 -2.70 5.90 20.44
N GLY A 493 -3.64 5.86 19.50
CA GLY A 493 -5.05 5.97 19.80
C GLY A 493 -5.88 6.32 18.55
N PRO A 494 -7.15 6.70 18.73
CA PRO A 494 -7.96 7.23 17.64
C PRO A 494 -7.33 8.48 17.02
N GLU A 495 -7.51 8.70 15.72
CA GLU A 495 -6.92 9.86 15.01
C GLU A 495 -7.22 11.22 15.65
N PRO A 496 -8.48 11.53 16.07
CA PRO A 496 -8.76 12.80 16.75
C PRO A 496 -7.97 12.98 18.06
N PHE A 497 -7.72 11.88 18.78
CA PHE A 497 -6.88 11.89 19.99
C PHE A 497 -5.41 12.10 19.64
N MET A 498 -4.91 11.42 18.60
CA MET A 498 -3.54 11.57 18.13
C MET A 498 -3.25 13.00 17.69
N GLU A 499 -4.18 13.64 16.98
CA GLU A 499 -4.06 15.06 16.61
C GLU A 499 -4.03 15.98 17.83
N ALA A 500 -4.91 15.74 18.81
CA ALA A 500 -4.95 16.55 20.03
C ALA A 500 -3.65 16.41 20.82
N ALA A 501 -3.18 15.18 21.01
CA ALA A 501 -1.92 14.90 21.70
C ALA A 501 -0.71 15.53 20.97
N ALA A 502 -0.69 15.50 19.64
CA ALA A 502 0.35 16.15 18.85
C ALA A 502 0.37 17.67 19.05
N ARG A 503 -0.82 18.32 19.06
CA ARG A 503 -0.94 19.75 19.34
C ARG A 503 -0.43 20.10 20.74
N GLU A 504 -0.83 19.35 21.76
CA GLU A 504 -0.36 19.57 23.14
C GLU A 504 1.15 19.33 23.29
N ALA A 505 1.71 18.31 22.61
CA ALA A 505 3.15 18.06 22.60
C ALA A 505 3.95 19.21 21.97
N GLU A 506 3.42 19.84 20.92
CA GLU A 506 4.02 21.02 20.30
C GLU A 506 3.94 22.26 21.19
N LEU A 507 2.81 22.47 21.88
CA LEU A 507 2.67 23.52 22.88
C LEU A 507 3.66 23.34 24.04
N ALA A 508 3.94 22.10 24.43
CA ALA A 508 4.99 21.77 25.40
C ALA A 508 6.43 21.88 24.83
N GLY A 509 6.60 22.24 23.56
CA GLY A 509 7.89 22.54 22.94
C GLY A 509 8.57 21.36 22.23
N ILE A 510 7.89 20.21 22.05
CA ILE A 510 8.43 19.08 21.29
C ILE A 510 8.22 19.36 19.79
N PRO A 511 9.27 19.29 18.94
CA PRO A 511 9.12 19.56 17.52
C PRO A 511 8.31 18.46 16.81
N PRO A 512 7.54 18.78 15.74
CA PRO A 512 6.72 17.82 15.00
C PRO A 512 7.46 16.59 14.48
N GLU A 513 8.75 16.71 14.17
CA GLU A 513 9.63 15.61 13.74
C GLU A 513 9.94 14.60 14.85
N ARG A 514 9.68 14.95 16.11
CA ARG A 514 9.87 14.11 17.29
C ARG A 514 8.56 13.61 17.90
N ILE A 515 7.43 13.96 17.30
CA ILE A 515 6.11 13.48 17.70
C ILE A 515 5.71 12.39 16.71
N TRP A 516 5.65 11.16 17.18
CA TRP A 516 5.35 9.97 16.38
C TRP A 516 3.93 9.51 16.65
N LEU A 517 3.13 9.37 15.60
CA LEU A 517 1.76 8.91 15.63
C LEU A 517 1.70 7.50 15.05
N SER A 518 1.20 6.53 15.82
CA SER A 518 1.01 5.16 15.31
C SER A 518 -0.26 5.07 14.48
N LEU A 519 -0.12 5.19 13.17
CA LEU A 519 -1.23 5.08 12.24
C LEU A 519 -1.39 3.66 11.74
N GLU A 520 -2.47 3.01 12.18
CA GLU A 520 -2.95 1.77 11.59
C GLU A 520 -3.76 2.08 10.32
N GLN A 521 -3.09 2.68 9.32
CA GLN A 521 -3.67 2.97 8.01
C GLN A 521 -4.16 1.69 7.31
N THR A 522 -5.04 1.84 6.32
CA THR A 522 -5.57 0.71 5.55
C THR A 522 -4.46 0.01 4.74
N MET A 523 -3.80 -0.99 5.32
CA MET A 523 -2.82 -1.84 4.62
C MET A 523 -3.53 -3.00 3.93
N LEU A 524 -3.33 -3.14 2.63
CA LEU A 524 -3.98 -4.19 1.82
C LEU A 524 -3.04 -5.29 1.36
N CYS A 525 -1.79 -4.94 1.02
CA CYS A 525 -0.83 -5.91 0.47
C CYS A 525 0.31 -6.23 1.45
N GLY A 526 0.67 -5.31 2.34
CA GLY A 526 1.85 -5.44 3.22
C GLY A 526 3.20 -5.21 2.52
N VAL A 527 3.22 -5.07 1.19
CA VAL A 527 4.46 -5.01 0.38
C VAL A 527 4.55 -3.77 -0.52
N GLY A 528 3.83 -2.71 -0.18
CA GLY A 528 3.86 -1.40 -0.83
C GLY A 528 3.19 -1.28 -2.20
N LEU A 529 2.83 -2.38 -2.87
CA LEU A 529 2.25 -2.31 -4.22
C LEU A 529 0.88 -1.62 -4.27
N CYS A 530 0.05 -1.71 -3.24
CA CYS A 530 -1.29 -1.10 -3.30
C CYS A 530 -1.29 0.42 -3.06
N GLY A 531 -0.24 0.97 -2.42
CA GLY A 531 -0.16 2.39 -2.03
C GLY A 531 -1.19 2.85 -0.97
N ALA A 532 -2.08 1.98 -0.49
CA ALA A 532 -3.21 2.36 0.36
C ALA A 532 -2.82 2.82 1.78
N CYS A 533 -1.66 2.39 2.26
CA CYS A 533 -1.16 2.75 3.59
C CYS A 533 -0.14 3.89 3.58
N GLN A 534 -0.12 4.69 2.50
CA GLN A 534 0.80 5.82 2.41
C GLN A 534 0.39 6.92 3.40
N CYS A 535 1.36 7.56 4.02
CA CYS A 535 1.18 8.80 4.78
C CYS A 535 2.47 9.63 4.68
N GLY A 536 2.36 10.90 4.29
CA GLY A 536 3.53 11.79 4.11
C GLY A 536 4.56 11.24 3.11
N GLY A 537 4.11 10.53 2.08
CA GLY A 537 4.98 9.86 1.10
C GLY A 537 5.57 8.53 1.56
N ASN A 538 5.34 8.10 2.81
CA ASN A 538 5.87 6.85 3.35
C ASN A 538 4.83 5.74 3.41
N LEU A 539 5.21 4.54 2.97
CA LEU A 539 4.37 3.35 3.08
C LEU A 539 4.58 2.68 4.43
N THR A 540 3.57 2.74 5.30
CA THR A 540 3.67 2.17 6.67
C THR A 540 3.92 0.66 6.69
N CYS A 541 3.48 -0.08 5.67
CA CYS A 541 3.82 -1.50 5.53
C CYS A 541 5.31 -1.79 5.27
N MET A 542 6.09 -0.78 4.84
CA MET A 542 7.54 -0.88 4.64
C MET A 542 8.31 -0.24 5.78
N TYR A 543 7.91 0.96 6.22
CA TYR A 543 8.61 1.69 7.28
C TYR A 543 8.18 1.28 8.70
N GLY A 544 6.91 0.92 8.92
CA GLY A 544 6.28 0.77 10.23
C GLY A 544 5.08 1.71 10.40
N THR A 545 4.26 1.49 11.43
CA THR A 545 3.03 2.27 11.68
C THR A 545 3.29 3.68 12.22
N PHE A 546 4.46 3.92 12.83
CA PHE A 546 4.80 5.23 13.37
C PHE A 546 5.23 6.19 12.27
N VAL A 547 4.52 7.30 12.15
CA VAL A 547 4.89 8.45 11.30
C VAL A 547 5.00 9.71 12.14
N THR A 548 5.84 10.65 11.74
CA THR A 548 5.96 11.93 12.47
C THR A 548 4.71 12.81 12.29
N ALA A 549 4.41 13.68 13.24
CA ALA A 549 3.30 14.64 13.14
C ALA A 549 3.44 15.55 11.91
N ARG A 550 4.68 15.87 11.52
CA ARG A 550 4.97 16.53 10.24
C ARG A 550 4.51 15.71 9.04
N GLN A 551 4.94 14.45 8.94
CA GLN A 551 4.53 13.55 7.85
C GLN A 551 3.03 13.32 7.84
N TYR A 552 2.39 13.22 9.00
CA TYR A 552 0.94 13.10 9.11
C TYR A 552 0.24 14.29 8.48
N ARG A 553 0.65 15.51 8.82
CA ARG A 553 0.08 16.73 8.22
C ARG A 553 0.29 16.79 6.71
N GLU A 554 1.50 16.45 6.23
CA GLU A 554 1.80 16.35 4.80
C GLU A 554 0.94 15.27 4.10
N GLY A 555 0.54 14.22 4.82
CA GLY A 555 -0.26 13.11 4.30
C GLY A 555 -1.79 13.28 4.38
N VAL A 556 -2.28 14.11 5.30
CA VAL A 556 -3.72 14.37 5.51
C VAL A 556 -4.15 15.70 4.86
N SER A 557 -3.21 16.60 4.55
CA SER A 557 -3.52 17.81 3.79
C SER A 557 -4.05 17.45 2.37
N PRO A 558 -5.27 17.89 2.02
CA PRO A 558 -5.92 17.55 0.76
C PRO A 558 -5.27 18.19 -0.47
#